data_AF-A0AAD9PMK3-F1
#
_entry.id   AF-A0AAD9PMK3-F1
#
_cell.length_a   1.000
_cell.length_b   1.000
_cell.length_c   1.000
_cell.angle_alpha   90.00
_cell.angle_beta   90.00
_cell.angle_gamma   90.00
#
_symmetry.space_group_name_H-M   'P 1'
#
loop_
_entity.id
_entity.type
_entity.pdbx_description
1 polymer ?
#
loop_
_entity_poly.entity_id
_entity_poly.type
_entity_poly.pdbx_seq_one_letter_code
_entity_poly.pdbx_strand_id
1 'polypeptide(L)'
;MWMGKIGNKSAAFINHKHFHPGSIKNMERVWLAEEKHKAELKRQKEMREKREEEVKIAEIRKQIREQEELKRNEFMREARSNASHTHDISESRLANVEGGIVITKSSDSSKSQTNGTTTVMEKPVIRSMYPEDVYEKGHTSIFGSYYDMETGKWGYKCCMQLKRQTYCTSEKARHKRKRT
;
A
#
# COMPACT_ATOMS: atom_id res chain seq x y z
N MET A 1 57.58 33.81 -16.46
CA MET A 1 56.21 34.20 -16.83
C MET A 1 55.51 34.72 -15.58
N TRP A 2 55.32 36.04 -15.50
CA TRP A 2 54.74 36.72 -14.35
C TRP A 2 53.22 36.72 -14.52
N MET A 3 52.49 35.86 -13.79
CA MET A 3 51.03 36.01 -13.66
C MET A 3 50.79 37.18 -12.71
N GLY A 4 50.64 38.38 -13.29
CA GLY A 4 50.27 39.58 -12.54
C GLY A 4 49.00 39.33 -11.74
N LYS A 5 48.99 39.73 -10.47
CA LYS A 5 47.82 39.72 -9.59
C LYS A 5 46.68 40.47 -10.28
N ILE A 6 45.74 39.72 -10.86
CA ILE A 6 44.46 40.23 -11.34
C ILE A 6 43.79 40.90 -10.13
N GLY A 7 43.73 42.24 -10.17
CA GLY A 7 43.33 43.04 -9.02
C GLY A 7 41.88 42.78 -8.60
N ASN A 8 41.57 42.98 -7.31
CA ASN A 8 40.25 42.78 -6.70
C ASN A 8 39.04 43.32 -7.50
N LYS A 9 39.23 44.32 -8.37
CA LYS A 9 38.18 44.93 -9.20
C LYS A 9 37.59 43.95 -10.23
N SER A 10 38.40 43.05 -10.79
CA SER A 10 37.91 42.04 -11.75
C SER A 10 37.19 40.89 -11.05
N ALA A 11 37.58 40.53 -9.83
CA ALA A 11 36.84 39.58 -9.01
C ALA A 11 35.44 40.10 -8.63
N ALA A 12 35.34 41.37 -8.24
CA ALA A 12 34.06 42.02 -7.97
C ALA A 12 33.16 42.06 -9.23
N PHE A 13 33.72 42.37 -10.40
CA PHE A 13 33.00 42.36 -11.67
C PHE A 13 32.45 40.98 -12.04
N ILE A 14 33.21 39.90 -11.79
CA ILE A 14 32.77 38.53 -12.05
C ILE A 14 31.60 38.13 -11.14
N ASN A 15 31.57 38.58 -9.88
CA ASN A 15 30.46 38.32 -8.96
C ASN A 15 29.14 39.02 -9.38
N HIS A 16 29.22 40.12 -10.14
CA HIS A 16 28.02 40.73 -10.72
C HIS A 16 27.49 39.99 -11.96
N LYS A 17 28.21 39.00 -12.48
CA LYS A 17 27.74 38.17 -13.60
C LYS A 17 26.78 37.10 -13.11
N HIS A 18 25.67 36.95 -13.84
CA HIS A 18 24.58 36.03 -13.50
C HIS A 18 24.96 34.55 -13.48
N PHE A 19 26.09 34.16 -14.07
CA PHE A 19 26.56 32.78 -14.13
C PHE A 19 27.61 32.44 -13.06
N HIS A 20 28.11 33.42 -12.31
CA HIS A 20 29.11 33.17 -11.28
C HIS A 20 28.45 32.73 -9.96
N PRO A 21 28.96 31.68 -9.28
CA PRO A 21 28.33 31.17 -8.05
C PRO A 21 28.32 32.19 -6.90
N GLY A 22 29.30 33.09 -6.85
CA GLY A 22 29.35 34.19 -5.86
C GLY A 22 28.40 35.36 -6.14
N SER A 23 27.58 35.28 -7.20
CA SER A 23 26.55 36.28 -7.45
C SER A 23 25.43 36.19 -6.43
N ILE A 24 24.96 37.33 -5.91
CA ILE A 24 23.89 37.39 -4.89
C ILE A 24 22.67 36.56 -5.30
N LYS A 25 22.23 36.69 -6.55
CA LYS A 25 21.10 35.92 -7.10
C LYS A 25 21.34 34.42 -7.11
N ASN A 26 22.58 33.98 -7.33
CA ASN A 26 22.92 32.55 -7.33
C ASN A 26 23.04 32.02 -5.90
N MET A 27 23.61 32.80 -4.98
CA MET A 27 23.64 32.46 -3.56
C MET A 27 22.22 32.35 -2.99
N GLU A 28 21.31 33.28 -3.34
CA GLU A 28 19.89 33.21 -2.96
C GLU A 28 19.21 31.93 -3.49
N ARG A 29 19.46 31.58 -4.76
CA ARG A 29 18.92 30.34 -5.36
C ARG A 29 19.44 29.09 -4.66
N VAL A 30 20.74 29.06 -4.35
CA VAL A 30 21.36 27.94 -3.62
C VAL A 30 20.74 27.85 -2.23
N TRP A 31 20.62 28.97 -1.52
CA TRP A 31 20.00 29.01 -0.20
C TRP A 31 18.55 28.51 -0.21
N LEU A 32 17.73 28.97 -1.17
CA LEU A 32 16.36 28.49 -1.33
C LEU A 32 16.31 26.99 -1.66
N ALA A 33 17.24 26.49 -2.47
CA ALA A 33 17.34 25.07 -2.78
C ALA A 33 17.73 24.24 -1.54
N GLU A 34 18.68 24.73 -0.73
CA GLU A 34 19.09 24.12 0.53
C GLU A 34 17.96 24.11 1.56
N GLU A 35 17.22 25.22 1.72
CA GLU A 35 16.04 25.27 2.59
C GLU A 35 14.98 24.28 2.15
N LYS A 36 14.66 24.24 0.86
CA LYS A 36 13.70 23.28 0.30
C LYS A 36 14.16 21.84 0.54
N HIS A 37 15.45 21.55 0.35
CA HIS A 37 16.02 20.23 0.60
C HIS A 37 15.96 19.86 2.08
N LYS A 38 16.26 20.79 2.99
CA LYS A 38 16.17 20.60 4.44
C LYS A 38 14.73 20.35 4.89
N ALA A 39 13.77 21.09 4.34
CA ALA A 39 12.35 20.89 4.60
C ALA A 39 11.88 19.49 4.14
N GLU A 40 12.32 19.06 2.96
CA GLU A 40 12.02 17.72 2.43
C GLU A 40 12.63 16.61 3.31
N LEU A 41 13.89 16.74 3.70
CA LEU A 41 14.53 15.79 4.63
C LEU A 41 13.80 15.73 5.98
N LYS A 42 13.38 16.87 6.51
CA LYS A 42 12.59 16.93 7.76
C LYS A 42 11.26 16.19 7.59
N ARG A 43 10.54 16.45 6.49
CA ARG A 43 9.28 15.75 6.16
C ARG A 43 9.48 14.25 6.04
N GLN A 44 10.55 13.80 5.37
CA GLN A 44 10.87 12.38 5.24
C GLN A 44 11.21 11.73 6.59
N LYS A 45 11.92 12.45 7.47
CA LYS A 45 12.24 11.99 8.82
C LYS A 45 10.97 11.84 9.66
N GLU A 46 10.08 12.84 9.65
CA GLU A 46 8.79 12.78 10.35
C GLU A 46 7.93 11.61 9.86
N MET A 47 7.87 11.37 8.55
CA MET A 47 7.13 10.24 7.98
C MET A 47 7.75 8.88 8.37
N ARG A 48 9.07 8.81 8.54
CA ARG A 48 9.77 7.60 8.99
C ARG A 48 9.48 7.33 10.47
N GLU A 49 9.58 8.35 11.30
CA GLU A 49 9.30 8.27 12.73
C GLU A 49 7.85 7.85 12.98
N LYS A 50 6.90 8.43 12.26
CA LYS A 50 5.49 8.00 12.31
C LYS A 50 5.31 6.52 11.97
N ARG A 51 6.03 6.00 10.96
CA ARG A 51 6.00 4.57 10.62
C ARG A 51 6.57 3.71 11.75
N GLU A 52 7.65 4.14 12.38
CA GLU A 52 8.26 3.44 13.52
C GLU A 52 7.31 3.43 14.73
N GLU A 53 6.62 4.53 14.99
CA GLU A 53 5.56 4.61 16.01
C GLU A 53 4.41 3.66 15.72
N GLU A 54 3.90 3.62 14.49
CA GLU A 54 2.84 2.70 14.07
C GLU A 54 3.26 1.23 14.28
N VAL A 55 4.50 0.88 13.92
CA VAL A 55 5.06 -0.46 14.17
C VAL A 55 5.17 -0.75 15.66
N LYS A 56 5.64 0.20 16.47
CA LYS A 56 5.75 0.05 17.92
C LYS A 56 4.38 -0.15 18.57
N ILE A 57 3.37 0.61 18.14
CA ILE A 57 1.99 0.45 18.61
C ILE A 57 1.44 -0.92 18.21
N ALA A 58 1.71 -1.38 16.98
CA ALA A 58 1.29 -2.70 16.52
C ALA A 58 1.91 -3.83 17.37
N GLU A 59 3.19 -3.69 17.73
CA GLU A 59 3.89 -4.66 18.58
C GLU A 59 3.33 -4.68 20.00
N ILE A 60 3.11 -3.50 20.62
CA ILE A 60 2.48 -3.43 21.95
C ILE A 60 1.09 -4.06 21.93
N ARG A 61 0.28 -3.78 20.90
CA ARG A 61 -1.05 -4.41 20.74
C ARG A 61 -0.96 -5.93 20.59
N LYS A 62 0.08 -6.44 19.96
CA LYS A 62 0.32 -7.88 19.83
C LYS A 62 0.66 -8.50 21.17
N GLN A 63 1.56 -7.88 21.94
CA GLN A 63 1.91 -8.33 23.29
C GLN A 63 0.69 -8.35 24.23
N ILE A 64 -0.19 -7.34 24.16
CA ILE A 64 -1.43 -7.33 24.95
C ILE A 64 -2.32 -8.53 24.61
N ARG A 65 -2.52 -8.82 23.31
CA ARG A 65 -3.31 -9.99 22.88
C ARG A 65 -2.71 -11.30 23.37
N GLU A 66 -1.39 -11.46 23.26
CA GLU A 66 -0.69 -12.66 23.76
C GLU A 66 -0.86 -12.80 25.29
N GLN A 67 -0.76 -11.69 26.04
CA GLN A 67 -1.01 -11.69 27.49
C GLN A 67 -2.45 -12.07 27.83
N GLU A 68 -3.44 -11.57 27.09
CA GLU A 68 -4.85 -11.93 27.26
C GLU A 68 -5.10 -13.42 26.96
N GLU A 69 -4.50 -13.96 25.90
CA GLU A 69 -4.57 -15.38 25.55
C GLU A 69 -3.92 -16.27 26.61
N LEU A 70 -2.75 -15.88 27.12
CA LEU A 70 -2.07 -16.61 28.21
C LEU A 70 -2.92 -16.62 29.48
N LYS A 71 -3.45 -15.47 29.90
CA LYS A 71 -4.35 -15.38 31.06
C LYS A 71 -5.62 -16.21 30.87
N ARG A 72 -6.19 -16.21 29.66
CA ARG A 72 -7.34 -17.05 29.32
C ARG A 72 -7.01 -18.54 29.41
N ASN A 73 -5.87 -18.95 28.86
CA ASN A 73 -5.43 -20.35 28.91
C ASN A 73 -5.11 -20.81 30.34
N GLU A 74 -4.49 -19.94 31.13
CA GLU A 74 -4.23 -20.19 32.56
C GLU A 74 -5.53 -20.34 33.34
N PHE A 75 -6.48 -19.42 33.17
CA PHE A 75 -7.81 -19.51 33.78
C PHE A 75 -8.53 -20.81 33.40
N MET A 76 -8.47 -21.21 32.12
CA MET A 76 -9.06 -22.48 31.66
C MET A 76 -8.35 -23.70 32.27
N ARG A 77 -7.03 -23.67 32.43
CA ARG A 77 -6.24 -24.73 33.06
C ARG A 77 -6.57 -24.86 34.54
N GLU A 78 -6.67 -23.74 35.25
CA GLU A 78 -7.05 -23.71 36.66
C GLU A 78 -8.49 -24.17 36.87
N ALA A 79 -9.43 -23.73 36.04
CA ALA A 79 -10.81 -24.23 36.04
C ALA A 79 -10.87 -25.75 35.83
N ARG A 80 -10.05 -26.30 34.90
CA ARG A 80 -9.94 -27.74 34.68
C ARG A 80 -9.32 -28.48 35.88
N SER A 81 -8.31 -27.90 36.52
CA SER A 81 -7.69 -28.45 37.74
C SER A 81 -8.67 -28.46 38.91
N ASN A 82 -9.40 -27.36 39.13
CA ASN A 82 -10.39 -27.24 40.20
C ASN A 82 -11.58 -28.18 39.97
N ALA A 83 -12.06 -28.33 38.72
CA ALA A 83 -13.09 -29.30 38.37
C ALA A 83 -12.63 -30.75 38.60
N SER A 84 -11.34 -31.06 38.36
CA SER A 84 -10.76 -32.35 38.69
C SER A 84 -10.70 -32.60 40.21
N HIS A 85 -10.56 -31.55 41.03
CA HIS A 85 -10.52 -31.68 42.49
C HIS A 85 -11.91 -31.91 43.13
N THR A 86 -12.97 -31.46 42.46
CA THR A 86 -14.36 -31.66 42.91
C THR A 86 -14.94 -33.04 42.59
N HIS A 87 -14.26 -33.84 41.76
CA HIS A 87 -14.76 -35.16 41.35
C HIS A 87 -14.35 -36.32 42.29
N ASP A 88 -13.82 -36.00 43.48
CA ASP A 88 -13.38 -36.97 44.50
C ASP A 88 -14.03 -36.77 45.89
N ILE A 89 -15.19 -36.11 45.96
CA ILE A 89 -16.03 -36.12 47.17
C ILE A 89 -17.49 -36.45 46.82
N SER A 90 -17.93 -37.60 47.36
CA SER A 90 -19.29 -38.15 47.41
C SER A 90 -19.82 -38.88 46.16
N GLU A 91 -19.32 -40.11 45.97
CA GLU A 91 -20.12 -41.19 45.38
C GLU A 91 -21.13 -41.70 46.43
N SER A 92 -22.12 -40.87 46.77
CA SER A 92 -23.36 -41.36 47.36
C SER A 92 -24.39 -40.23 47.36
N ARG A 93 -25.56 -40.53 46.79
CA ARG A 93 -26.80 -39.75 46.83
C ARG A 93 -26.95 -38.68 45.76
N LEU A 94 -27.46 -39.09 44.59
CA LEU A 94 -28.61 -38.43 43.96
C LEU A 94 -29.45 -39.48 43.20
N ALA A 95 -30.39 -40.08 43.93
CA ALA A 95 -31.63 -40.56 43.35
C ALA A 95 -32.51 -39.34 43.05
N ASN A 96 -33.20 -39.37 41.91
CA ASN A 96 -34.42 -38.61 41.58
C ASN A 96 -34.46 -37.13 41.95
N VAL A 97 -34.33 -36.25 40.96
CA VAL A 97 -35.35 -35.21 40.69
C VAL A 97 -35.41 -35.00 39.18
N GLU A 98 -36.58 -35.27 38.62
CA GLU A 98 -36.99 -34.86 37.28
C GLU A 98 -36.93 -33.33 37.20
N GLY A 99 -36.07 -32.82 36.32
CA GLY A 99 -35.88 -31.38 36.14
C GLY A 99 -34.91 -31.14 35.00
N GLY A 100 -35.28 -31.62 33.81
CA GLY A 100 -34.50 -31.37 32.60
C GLY A 100 -34.34 -29.87 32.38
N ILE A 101 -33.11 -29.37 32.52
CA ILE A 101 -32.73 -28.07 31.97
C ILE A 101 -32.74 -28.23 30.45
N VAL A 102 -33.82 -27.74 29.85
CA VAL A 102 -33.89 -27.48 28.41
C VAL A 102 -32.98 -26.29 28.17
N ILE A 103 -31.77 -26.53 27.66
CA ILE A 103 -31.00 -25.46 27.00
C ILE A 103 -31.76 -25.13 25.72
N THR A 104 -32.70 -24.19 25.82
CA THR A 104 -33.37 -23.60 24.67
C THR A 104 -32.28 -22.98 23.79
N LYS A 105 -32.02 -23.60 22.64
CA LYS A 105 -31.36 -22.89 21.55
C LYS A 105 -32.31 -21.78 21.14
N SER A 106 -32.11 -20.59 21.68
CA SER A 106 -32.84 -19.39 21.30
C SER A 106 -32.60 -19.15 19.81
N SER A 107 -33.60 -19.51 18.99
CA SER A 107 -33.73 -19.01 17.64
C SER A 107 -34.17 -17.55 17.72
N ASP A 108 -33.28 -16.66 18.15
CA ASP A 108 -33.48 -15.23 18.00
C ASP A 108 -32.99 -14.82 16.63
N SER A 109 -33.89 -14.99 15.67
CA SER A 109 -33.98 -14.19 14.46
C SER A 109 -34.27 -12.73 14.83
N SER A 110 -33.23 -12.00 15.21
CA SER A 110 -33.21 -10.54 15.20
C SER A 110 -32.14 -10.08 14.21
N LYS A 111 -32.60 -9.70 13.01
CA LYS A 111 -31.81 -8.97 12.03
C LYS A 111 -31.52 -7.58 12.60
N SER A 112 -30.46 -7.45 13.39
CA SER A 112 -29.81 -6.16 13.57
C SER A 112 -28.98 -5.88 12.32
N GLN A 113 -29.58 -5.13 11.41
CA GLN A 113 -28.83 -4.34 10.43
C GLN A 113 -27.97 -3.34 11.21
N THR A 114 -26.77 -3.77 11.57
CA THR A 114 -25.67 -2.84 11.75
C THR A 114 -24.85 -2.95 10.48
N ASN A 115 -24.80 -1.87 9.72
CA ASN A 115 -23.90 -1.72 8.59
C ASN A 115 -22.46 -1.61 9.12
N GLY A 116 -21.95 -2.72 9.65
CA GLY A 116 -20.55 -2.92 9.96
C GLY A 116 -19.85 -3.29 8.67
N THR A 117 -19.52 -2.28 7.87
CA THR A 117 -18.63 -2.43 6.72
C THR A 117 -17.37 -3.14 7.21
N THR A 118 -17.28 -4.42 6.89
CA THR A 118 -16.03 -5.17 7.00
C THR A 118 -15.13 -4.56 5.94
N THR A 119 -14.42 -3.50 6.30
CA THR A 119 -13.37 -2.94 5.47
C THR A 119 -12.24 -3.96 5.49
N VAL A 120 -12.34 -4.94 4.59
CA VAL A 120 -11.15 -5.59 4.06
C VAL A 120 -10.23 -4.43 3.69
N MET A 121 -9.14 -4.27 4.43
CA MET A 121 -8.11 -3.28 4.12
C MET A 121 -7.40 -3.74 2.86
N GLU A 122 -8.10 -3.66 1.72
CA GLU A 122 -7.50 -3.79 0.41
C GLU A 122 -6.43 -2.69 0.33
N LYS A 123 -5.19 -3.13 0.19
CA LYS A 123 -4.06 -2.22 -0.03
C LYS A 123 -4.45 -1.31 -1.20
N PRO A 124 -4.41 0.02 -1.07
CA PRO A 124 -4.78 0.90 -2.16
C PRO A 124 -3.85 0.60 -3.35
N VAL A 125 -4.41 0.04 -4.42
CA VAL A 125 -3.69 -0.15 -5.67
C VAL A 125 -3.50 1.25 -6.26
N ILE A 126 -2.30 1.79 -6.09
CA ILE A 126 -1.92 3.07 -6.70
C ILE A 126 -1.90 2.86 -8.21
N ARG A 127 -2.94 3.34 -8.89
CA ARG A 127 -2.99 3.43 -10.34
C ARG A 127 -2.45 4.80 -10.75
N SER A 128 -1.78 4.87 -11.89
CA SER A 128 -1.42 6.15 -12.47
C SER A 128 -2.70 6.94 -12.82
N MET A 129 -2.58 8.27 -12.90
CA MET A 129 -3.70 9.15 -13.28
C MET A 129 -4.16 8.89 -14.74
N TYR A 130 -3.32 8.26 -15.54
CA TYR A 130 -3.55 8.05 -16.96
C TYR A 130 -4.20 6.69 -17.20
N PRO A 131 -5.20 6.62 -18.10
CA PRO A 131 -5.81 5.35 -18.43
C PRO A 131 -4.79 4.48 -19.19
N GLU A 132 -4.25 3.48 -18.52
CA GLU A 132 -3.40 2.45 -19.08
C GLU A 132 -4.26 1.37 -19.78
N ASP A 133 -3.63 0.52 -20.59
CA ASP A 133 -4.28 -0.62 -21.26
C ASP A 133 -5.51 -0.28 -22.12
N VAL A 134 -5.58 0.95 -22.64
CA VAL A 134 -6.63 1.36 -23.58
C VAL A 134 -6.28 0.88 -24.99
N TYR A 135 -6.89 -0.22 -25.40
CA TYR A 135 -6.71 -0.77 -26.75
C TYR A 135 -7.84 -0.32 -27.69
N GLU A 136 -7.47 0.33 -28.80
CA GLU A 136 -8.41 0.75 -29.83
C GLU A 136 -9.03 -0.48 -30.53
N LYS A 137 -10.31 -0.41 -30.91
CA LYS A 137 -10.99 -1.32 -31.85
C LYS A 137 -10.80 -2.83 -31.62
N GLY A 138 -10.63 -3.23 -30.37
CA GLY A 138 -10.48 -4.64 -29.98
C GLY A 138 -9.13 -5.25 -30.33
N HIS A 139 -8.09 -4.43 -30.49
CA HIS A 139 -6.70 -4.91 -30.53
C HIS A 139 -6.23 -5.35 -29.13
N THR A 140 -5.17 -6.15 -29.04
CA THR A 140 -4.51 -6.51 -27.76
C THR A 140 -3.14 -5.87 -27.60
N SER A 141 -2.81 -4.95 -28.50
CA SER A 141 -1.55 -4.22 -28.58
C SER A 141 -1.85 -2.83 -29.14
N ILE A 142 -1.08 -1.83 -28.75
CA ILE A 142 -1.23 -0.47 -29.29
C ILE A 142 -0.68 -0.36 -30.72
N PHE A 143 -1.11 0.67 -31.45
CA PHE A 143 -0.54 0.99 -32.76
C PHE A 143 0.93 1.44 -32.58
N GLY A 144 1.84 0.91 -33.39
CA GLY A 144 3.29 1.13 -33.22
C GLY A 144 4.01 0.03 -32.44
N SER A 145 3.29 -1.01 -32.01
CA SER A 145 3.91 -2.19 -31.37
C SER A 145 4.57 -3.17 -32.36
N TYR A 146 4.39 -2.94 -33.66
CA TYR A 146 4.98 -3.72 -34.74
C TYR A 146 5.52 -2.77 -35.82
N TYR A 147 6.69 -3.10 -36.36
CA TYR A 147 7.31 -2.40 -37.48
C TYR A 147 7.54 -3.38 -38.62
N ASP A 148 6.98 -3.06 -39.78
CA ASP A 148 7.21 -3.81 -41.01
C ASP A 148 8.41 -3.20 -41.74
N MET A 149 9.50 -3.97 -41.85
CA MET A 149 10.73 -3.53 -42.48
C MET A 149 10.62 -3.44 -44.00
N GLU A 150 9.71 -4.18 -44.63
CA GLU A 150 9.55 -4.19 -46.09
C GLU A 150 8.77 -2.96 -46.56
N THR A 151 7.73 -2.58 -45.82
CA THR A 151 6.91 -1.40 -46.15
C THR A 151 7.32 -0.13 -45.39
N GLY A 152 8.21 -0.25 -44.40
CA GLY A 152 8.68 0.84 -43.55
C GLY A 152 7.61 1.44 -42.65
N LYS A 153 6.53 0.68 -42.34
CA LYS A 153 5.33 1.19 -41.67
C LYS A 153 5.13 0.56 -40.30
N TRP A 154 4.52 1.34 -39.42
CA TRP A 154 4.12 0.91 -38.09
C TRP A 154 2.72 0.30 -38.11
N GLY A 155 2.51 -0.71 -37.27
CA GLY A 155 1.25 -1.43 -37.14
C GLY A 155 1.00 -2.01 -35.75
N TYR A 156 0.00 -2.88 -35.67
CA TYR A 156 -0.35 -3.60 -34.46
C TYR A 156 0.35 -4.96 -34.39
N LYS A 157 1.01 -5.28 -33.28
CA LYS A 157 1.64 -6.59 -33.08
C LYS A 157 0.65 -7.76 -33.07
N CYS A 158 -0.60 -7.53 -32.63
CA CYS A 158 -1.57 -8.61 -32.47
C CYS A 158 -2.12 -9.18 -33.78
N CYS A 159 -2.18 -8.39 -34.85
CA CYS A 159 -2.75 -8.78 -36.15
C CYS A 159 -1.89 -8.33 -37.35
N MET A 160 -0.75 -7.67 -37.11
CA MET A 160 0.18 -7.12 -38.10
C MET A 160 -0.45 -6.11 -39.06
N GLN A 161 -1.64 -5.58 -38.74
CA GLN A 161 -2.30 -4.56 -39.53
C GLN A 161 -1.54 -3.23 -39.40
N LEU A 162 -1.27 -2.61 -40.55
CA LEU A 162 -0.55 -1.32 -40.66
C LEU A 162 -1.49 -0.10 -40.62
N LYS A 163 -2.81 -0.31 -40.58
CA LYS A 163 -3.82 0.76 -40.58
C LYS A 163 -4.44 0.92 -39.19
N ARG A 164 -4.22 2.08 -38.55
CA ARG A 164 -4.72 2.39 -37.20
C ARG A 164 -6.25 2.27 -37.05
N GLN A 165 -7.01 2.66 -38.05
CA GLN A 165 -8.48 2.69 -37.94
C GLN A 165 -9.15 1.34 -38.26
N THR A 166 -8.41 0.24 -38.32
CA THR A 166 -8.97 -1.09 -38.65
C THR A 166 -9.30 -1.90 -37.40
N TYR A 167 -10.32 -2.75 -37.51
CA TYR A 167 -10.67 -3.69 -36.44
C TYR A 167 -9.72 -4.89 -36.47
N CYS A 168 -9.39 -5.40 -35.27
CA CYS A 168 -8.51 -6.54 -35.12
C CYS A 168 -9.11 -7.79 -35.77
N THR A 169 -8.35 -8.44 -36.65
CA THR A 169 -8.71 -9.70 -37.32
C THR A 169 -8.19 -10.94 -36.59
N SER A 170 -7.37 -10.77 -35.54
CA SER A 170 -6.76 -11.89 -34.81
C SER A 170 -7.79 -12.59 -33.92
N GLU A 171 -7.93 -13.92 -34.07
CA GLU A 171 -8.84 -14.72 -33.23
C GLU A 171 -8.50 -14.61 -31.74
N LYS A 172 -7.22 -14.42 -31.41
CA LYS A 172 -6.73 -14.23 -30.03
C LYS A 172 -7.31 -12.98 -29.36
N ALA A 173 -7.71 -11.97 -30.13
CA ALA A 173 -8.32 -10.75 -29.59
C ALA A 173 -9.82 -10.92 -29.26
N ARG A 174 -10.52 -11.88 -29.87
CA ARG A 174 -11.95 -12.13 -29.61
C ARG A 174 -12.19 -12.83 -28.27
N HIS A 175 -11.19 -13.55 -27.76
CA HIS A 175 -11.33 -14.43 -26.58
C HIS A 175 -11.23 -13.71 -25.21
N LYS A 176 -10.86 -12.42 -25.17
CA LYS A 176 -10.88 -11.64 -23.91
C LYS A 176 -12.21 -10.93 -23.61
N ARG A 177 -13.22 -11.08 -24.48
CA ARG A 177 -14.57 -10.50 -24.29
C ARG A 177 -15.57 -11.43 -23.58
N LYS A 178 -15.11 -12.28 -22.65
CA LYS A 178 -16.01 -13.04 -21.77
C LYS A 178 -15.62 -12.88 -20.30
N ARG A 179 -16.64 -12.46 -19.52
CA ARG A 179 -16.74 -12.28 -18.06
C ARG A 179 -16.05 -10.99 -17.60
N THR A 180 -16.78 -9.94 -17.23
CA THR A 180 -17.88 -9.86 -16.24
C THR A 180 -19.04 -8.97 -16.69
#